data_AF-A0A0D2G1D6-F1
#
_entry.id   AF-A0A0D2G1D6-F1
#
_cell.length_a   1.000
_cell.length_b   1.000
_cell.length_c   1.000
_cell.angle_alpha   90.00
_cell.angle_beta   90.00
_cell.angle_gamma   90.00
#
_symmetry.space_group_name_H-M   'P 1'
#
loop_
_entity.id
_entity.type
_entity.pdbx_description
1 polymer ?
#
loop_
_entity_poly.entity_id
_entity_poly.type
_entity_poly.pdbx_seq_one_letter_code
_entity_poly.pdbx_strand_id
1 'polypeptide(L)'
;MASTDSMLIEPSVLLPIYTKLGGNALPDPPEHDRTPGLELNSQDLKAQAQVAVTDISPGQSSTEANDHSPIDLEPTPVVDSPISEAADPDPLPKSAPTRQDSACYLDERSTAAPVAHDLGHAEFGDSNGAAAANTVTPEWPIPNVSALIIDLGDVLCNWTAPEALPISPAMLQRLLKTRLWHEYDSGVITQEECYERLARQYGLLLSDVTEAFKQAADSLSPDQEVFDIIRDLKNTYRGSLKVFLMSNIPLSEWKALEGDTRYDWTLFDGFFISAQVGMCKPELGFFRHVLDKINMKPKDAIFVDDNAENILAARSMGIRCLRYRDAAGLRRFIHHIFDDKVERGRQWLQRNAKNMWSITLNGREVKDNFAQLFLYEAAGDLNLVSLKVYERTWNYYIEKPIDTIERHPDDIDTTSLAMVLLSQDVVKAHSILDEVLLYTNRDGIILTYFDNKRPRIDPAVCVNALRFFYKYGRDDLSALQPTKAWVSDVLFYRAYLDGTYYYSSGDVFLYLFSRLLSANPESDIYRSTCALLRERLQERIGSPGDTIELAMRVIACLDMGLENNIDLRKLEALQEEDGGWPIGWLCQTGKISLKIGSRGVATALAVKAIEMARKKQ
;
A
#
# COMPACT_ATOMS: atom_id res chain seq x y z
N MET A 1 23.88 10.97 -7.36
CA MET A 1 23.55 9.88 -6.42
C MET A 1 22.55 10.48 -5.46
N ALA A 2 21.26 10.20 -5.67
CA ALA A 2 20.19 10.92 -4.99
C ALA A 2 20.20 10.60 -3.50
N SER A 3 20.49 11.63 -2.70
CA SER A 3 20.36 11.64 -1.25
C SER A 3 18.88 11.52 -0.88
N THR A 4 18.57 10.52 -0.07
CA THR A 4 17.25 10.33 0.53
C THR A 4 17.13 11.26 1.73
N ASP A 5 16.37 12.34 1.59
CA ASP A 5 15.97 13.16 2.73
C ASP A 5 15.06 12.36 3.67
N SER A 6 15.51 12.26 4.91
CA SER A 6 14.88 11.54 6.00
C SER A 6 13.71 12.34 6.57
N MET A 7 12.47 11.93 6.26
CA MET A 7 11.31 12.38 7.03
C MET A 7 11.25 11.64 8.37
N LEU A 8 11.28 12.44 9.45
CA LEU A 8 11.12 12.07 10.85
C LEU A 8 9.73 11.44 11.07
N ILE A 9 9.69 10.13 11.31
CA ILE A 9 8.54 9.44 11.90
C ILE A 9 8.98 9.01 13.30
N GLU A 10 8.21 9.39 14.31
CA GLU A 10 8.45 9.10 15.72
C GLU A 10 8.68 7.58 15.95
N PRO A 11 9.68 7.21 16.77
CA PRO A 11 10.04 5.81 16.97
C PRO A 11 9.01 5.14 17.89
N SER A 12 8.00 4.52 17.30
CA SER A 12 7.39 3.35 17.93
C SER A 12 8.46 2.25 17.99
N VAL A 13 8.72 1.85 19.23
CA VAL A 13 9.72 0.89 19.67
C VAL A 13 9.61 -0.41 18.87
N LEU A 14 10.63 -0.72 18.06
CA LEU A 14 11.25 -2.05 17.85
C LEU A 14 12.17 -1.97 16.61
N LEU A 15 13.46 -1.80 16.88
CA LEU A 15 14.54 -1.68 15.88
C LEU A 15 14.64 -2.95 15.00
N PRO A 16 14.52 -2.85 13.66
CA PRO A 16 14.86 -3.95 12.76
C PRO A 16 16.37 -3.92 12.50
N ILE A 17 17.13 -4.79 13.16
CA ILE A 17 18.59 -4.81 13.04
C ILE A 17 19.02 -5.73 11.88
N TYR A 18 19.29 -5.06 10.76
CA TYR A 18 20.20 -5.47 9.69
C TYR A 18 21.63 -5.65 10.21
N THR A 19 22.40 -6.58 9.65
CA THR A 19 23.80 -6.32 9.26
C THR A 19 24.34 -7.39 8.33
N LYS A 20 24.88 -6.93 7.19
CA LYS A 20 25.72 -7.68 6.26
C LYS A 20 27.02 -8.13 6.95
N LEU A 21 27.42 -9.38 6.77
CA LEU A 21 28.84 -9.76 6.79
C LEU A 21 29.10 -10.73 5.64
N GLY A 22 29.43 -10.16 4.47
CA GLY A 22 30.31 -10.85 3.54
C GLY A 22 31.74 -10.70 4.05
N GLY A 23 32.52 -11.78 4.07
CA GLY A 23 33.94 -11.69 4.42
C GLY A 23 34.55 -13.02 4.84
N ASN A 24 35.03 -13.77 3.83
CA ASN A 24 36.19 -14.65 3.78
C ASN A 24 36.47 -15.67 4.91
N ALA A 25 36.68 -16.91 4.46
CA ALA A 25 37.14 -18.07 5.20
C ALA A 25 38.26 -17.75 6.22
N LEU A 26 37.98 -18.03 7.48
CA LEU A 26 38.99 -18.14 8.54
C LEU A 26 39.88 -19.36 8.24
N PRO A 27 41.22 -19.22 8.26
CA PRO A 27 42.13 -20.34 8.02
C PRO A 27 42.19 -21.29 9.23
N ASP A 28 42.37 -22.58 8.93
CA ASP A 28 42.39 -23.67 9.90
C ASP A 28 43.46 -23.47 11.00
N PRO A 29 43.18 -23.88 12.25
CA PRO A 29 44.08 -23.71 13.38
C PRO A 29 45.28 -24.68 13.30
N PRO A 30 46.46 -24.26 13.80
CA PRO A 30 47.69 -25.01 13.61
C PRO A 30 47.72 -26.28 14.46
N GLU A 31 48.21 -27.35 13.85
CA GLU A 31 48.44 -28.67 14.45
C GLU A 31 49.37 -28.55 15.67
N HIS A 32 48.85 -28.88 16.85
CA HIS A 32 49.62 -28.95 18.08
C HIS A 32 50.48 -30.22 18.09
N ASP A 33 51.77 -30.01 17.82
CA ASP A 33 52.81 -31.00 17.97
C ASP A 33 53.04 -31.35 19.45
N ARG A 34 53.32 -32.62 19.69
CA ARG A 34 53.36 -33.26 21.02
C ARG A 34 54.71 -33.01 21.70
N THR A 35 54.71 -32.50 22.92
CA THR A 35 55.81 -32.74 23.88
C THR A 35 55.30 -32.89 25.32
N PRO A 36 55.90 -33.79 26.13
CA PRO A 36 55.27 -34.30 27.34
C PRO A 36 55.83 -33.71 28.64
N GLY A 37 54.96 -33.66 29.65
CA GLY A 37 55.30 -33.87 31.05
C GLY A 37 56.02 -32.73 31.76
N LEU A 38 55.32 -32.09 32.71
CA LEU A 38 55.88 -31.75 34.01
C LEU A 38 54.74 -31.41 34.98
N GLU A 39 54.85 -32.01 36.15
CA GLU A 39 53.89 -32.05 37.25
C GLU A 39 53.58 -30.64 37.79
N LEU A 40 52.30 -30.24 37.75
CA LEU A 40 51.82 -29.01 38.36
C LEU A 40 51.51 -29.27 39.84
N ASN A 41 52.48 -28.92 40.68
CA ASN A 41 52.32 -28.87 42.12
C ASN A 41 51.44 -27.66 42.49
N SER A 42 50.37 -27.95 43.21
CA SER A 42 49.31 -27.02 43.60
C SER A 42 49.75 -26.16 44.78
N GLN A 43 50.14 -24.91 44.53
CA GLN A 43 50.03 -23.79 45.46
C GLN A 43 50.41 -22.49 44.73
N ASP A 44 49.76 -21.39 45.09
CA ASP A 44 50.02 -20.00 44.65
C ASP A 44 49.31 -19.48 43.38
N LEU A 45 47.98 -19.62 43.32
CA LEU A 45 47.10 -18.68 42.58
C LEU A 45 45.83 -18.37 43.40
N LYS A 46 46.00 -17.70 44.54
CA LYS A 46 44.90 -17.05 45.30
C LYS A 46 45.35 -15.67 45.79
N ALA A 47 45.51 -14.73 44.87
CA ALA A 47 45.52 -13.30 45.19
C ALA A 47 45.37 -12.51 43.90
N GLN A 48 44.16 -12.03 43.60
CA GLN A 48 43.81 -10.79 42.87
C GLN A 48 42.42 -10.92 42.22
N ALA A 49 41.38 -10.71 43.02
CA ALA A 49 40.05 -10.28 42.57
C ALA A 49 39.20 -9.93 43.81
N GLN A 50 39.57 -8.87 44.52
CA GLN A 50 38.73 -8.26 45.55
C GLN A 50 38.81 -6.75 45.34
N VAL A 51 37.88 -6.19 44.57
CA VAL A 51 37.57 -4.77 44.58
C VAL A 51 36.05 -4.61 44.60
N ALA A 52 35.60 -4.12 45.75
CA ALA A 52 34.40 -3.33 46.00
C ALA A 52 33.03 -3.94 45.66
N VAL A 53 32.52 -4.75 46.60
CA VAL A 53 31.09 -4.80 46.91
C VAL A 53 30.83 -3.65 47.89
N THR A 54 30.24 -2.55 47.43
CA THR A 54 29.81 -1.45 48.30
C THR A 54 28.38 -1.69 48.76
N ASP A 55 28.28 -1.92 50.07
CA ASP A 55 27.15 -1.83 50.98
C ASP A 55 25.81 -1.29 50.44
N ILE A 56 24.82 -2.18 50.38
CA ILE A 56 23.39 -1.83 50.40
C ILE A 56 22.91 -2.12 51.83
N SER A 57 22.71 -1.07 52.63
CA SER A 57 21.98 -1.16 53.89
C SER A 57 20.62 -0.45 53.77
N PRO A 58 19.54 -0.99 54.36
CA PRO A 58 18.18 -0.67 53.95
C PRO A 58 17.58 0.45 54.80
N GLY A 59 17.17 1.54 54.14
CA GLY A 59 16.45 2.66 54.74
C GLY A 59 14.94 2.46 54.66
N GLN A 60 14.29 2.60 55.80
CA GLN A 60 12.91 2.25 56.10
C GLN A 60 11.85 3.11 55.39
N SER A 61 10.70 2.46 55.19
CA SER A 61 9.40 3.03 54.90
C SER A 61 9.00 4.14 55.87
N SER A 62 8.54 5.28 55.35
CA SER A 62 7.50 6.07 55.99
C SER A 62 6.67 6.76 54.93
N THR A 63 5.38 6.44 54.97
CA THR A 63 4.26 7.09 54.30
C THR A 63 4.09 8.50 54.85
N GLU A 64 3.95 9.50 53.99
CA GLU A 64 3.13 10.67 54.29
C GLU A 64 2.67 11.33 52.99
N ALA A 65 1.34 11.44 52.89
CA ALA A 65 0.63 12.10 51.82
C ALA A 65 0.84 13.61 51.95
N ASN A 66 1.12 14.29 50.83
CA ASN A 66 0.84 15.72 50.71
C ASN A 66 0.26 16.02 49.33
N ASP A 67 -0.96 16.52 49.42
CA ASP A 67 -1.84 17.04 48.40
C ASP A 67 -1.36 18.43 47.99
N HIS A 68 -0.87 18.59 46.75
CA HIS A 68 -0.68 19.92 46.15
C HIS A 68 -0.98 19.88 44.65
N SER A 69 -2.11 20.49 44.32
CA SER A 69 -2.63 20.80 42.99
C SER A 69 -1.67 21.71 42.18
N PRO A 70 -1.79 21.68 40.83
CA PRO A 70 -0.70 22.03 39.92
C PRO A 70 -0.62 23.53 39.63
N ILE A 71 0.61 24.03 39.51
CA ILE A 71 0.93 25.38 39.04
C ILE A 71 1.13 25.32 37.52
N ASP A 72 0.25 25.98 36.79
CA ASP A 72 0.37 26.26 35.35
C ASP A 72 1.63 27.09 35.08
N LEU A 73 2.57 26.53 34.31
CA LEU A 73 3.74 27.24 33.78
C LEU A 73 3.47 27.63 32.34
N GLU A 74 3.30 28.94 32.09
CA GLU A 74 3.25 29.54 30.76
C GLU A 74 4.58 29.31 30.00
N PRO A 75 4.53 28.94 28.71
CA PRO A 75 5.71 28.63 27.92
C PRO A 75 6.43 29.90 27.44
N THR A 76 7.74 29.93 27.66
CA THR A 76 8.66 30.98 27.19
C THR A 76 8.99 30.79 25.70
N PRO A 77 9.16 31.87 24.92
CA PRO A 77 9.23 31.82 23.47
C PRO A 77 10.66 31.48 22.99
N VAL A 78 10.76 30.42 22.18
CA VAL A 78 12.00 29.99 21.52
C VAL A 78 12.28 30.92 20.34
N VAL A 79 13.44 31.58 20.38
CA VAL A 79 13.97 32.42 19.31
C VAL A 79 14.79 31.52 18.38
N ASP A 80 14.18 31.09 17.28
CA ASP A 80 14.87 30.32 16.24
C ASP A 80 15.78 31.23 15.42
N SER A 81 17.09 30.94 15.48
CA SER A 81 18.11 31.56 14.64
C SER A 81 18.21 30.80 13.31
N PRO A 82 18.36 31.50 12.16
CA PRO A 82 18.16 30.92 10.84
C PRO A 82 19.37 30.06 10.42
N ILE A 83 19.11 28.79 10.15
CA ILE A 83 20.07 27.88 9.52
C ILE A 83 20.05 28.17 8.02
N SER A 84 21.21 28.54 7.48
CA SER A 84 21.41 28.82 6.06
C SER A 84 21.35 27.53 5.24
N GLU A 85 20.24 27.30 4.53
CA GLU A 85 20.15 26.28 3.50
C GLU A 85 20.97 26.73 2.28
N ALA A 86 22.09 26.04 2.06
CA ALA A 86 22.86 26.15 0.83
C ALA A 86 22.05 25.48 -0.30
N ALA A 87 21.45 26.31 -1.16
CA ALA A 87 20.80 25.87 -2.38
C ALA A 87 21.83 25.16 -3.28
N ASP A 88 21.67 23.85 -3.44
CA ASP A 88 22.41 23.06 -4.42
C ASP A 88 22.04 23.56 -5.84
N PRO A 89 23.00 23.75 -6.76
CA PRO A 89 22.75 24.42 -8.01
C PRO A 89 21.93 23.53 -8.95
N ASP A 90 20.79 24.07 -9.34
CA ASP A 90 19.83 23.50 -10.30
C ASP A 90 20.57 22.96 -11.55
N PRO A 91 20.38 21.68 -11.93
CA PRO A 91 21.07 21.12 -13.08
C PRO A 91 20.63 21.84 -14.35
N LEU A 92 21.62 22.42 -15.03
CA LEU A 92 21.53 23.18 -16.29
C LEU A 92 20.33 22.75 -17.16
N PRO A 93 19.40 23.68 -17.49
CA PRO A 93 18.19 23.34 -18.20
C PRO A 93 18.54 22.80 -19.58
N LYS A 94 18.11 21.56 -19.86
CA LYS A 94 18.03 21.07 -21.25
C LYS A 94 17.22 22.10 -22.04
N SER A 95 17.70 22.42 -23.25
CA SER A 95 17.14 23.43 -24.14
C SER A 95 15.61 23.39 -24.16
N ALA A 96 14.97 24.56 -24.01
CA ALA A 96 13.52 24.69 -24.01
C ALA A 96 12.91 23.98 -25.23
N PRO A 97 11.92 23.08 -25.04
CA PRO A 97 11.34 22.33 -26.14
C PRO A 97 10.64 23.29 -27.11
N THR A 98 11.05 23.24 -28.38
CA THR A 98 10.41 23.96 -29.48
C THR A 98 9.26 23.14 -30.05
N ARG A 99 8.14 23.80 -30.40
CA ARG A 99 6.88 23.18 -30.89
C ARG A 99 7.04 22.32 -32.17
N GLN A 100 8.22 22.29 -32.80
CA GLN A 100 8.46 21.64 -34.08
C GLN A 100 8.69 20.12 -33.99
N ASP A 101 9.00 19.55 -32.81
CA ASP A 101 9.44 18.15 -32.72
C ASP A 101 8.33 17.11 -32.44
N SER A 102 7.06 17.51 -32.28
CA SER A 102 5.97 16.57 -31.91
C SER A 102 4.95 16.30 -33.03
N ALA A 103 5.24 16.68 -34.28
CA ALA A 103 4.30 16.51 -35.38
C ALA A 103 4.30 15.06 -35.93
N CYS A 104 3.14 14.42 -35.82
CA CYS A 104 2.62 13.37 -36.72
C CYS A 104 3.37 12.02 -36.76
N TYR A 105 3.09 11.15 -35.78
CA TYR A 105 3.06 9.71 -36.02
C TYR A 105 1.61 9.24 -36.01
N LEU A 106 1.00 9.13 -37.20
CA LEU A 106 -0.19 8.33 -37.40
C LEU A 106 0.28 6.88 -37.60
N ASP A 107 0.16 6.07 -36.55
CA ASP A 107 0.29 4.62 -36.70
C ASP A 107 -1.07 4.09 -37.19
N GLU A 108 -1.18 3.83 -38.49
CA GLU A 108 -2.40 3.30 -39.15
C GLU A 108 -2.75 1.85 -38.72
N ARG A 109 -2.12 1.29 -37.69
CA ARG A 109 -2.39 -0.09 -37.23
C ARG A 109 -3.06 -0.22 -35.85
N SER A 110 -3.56 0.87 -35.27
CA SER A 110 -4.43 0.78 -34.09
C SER A 110 -5.89 1.00 -34.50
N THR A 111 -6.53 -0.03 -35.03
CA THR A 111 -8.00 -0.09 -35.04
C THR A 111 -8.46 -0.22 -33.59
N ALA A 112 -8.74 0.92 -32.95
CA ALA A 112 -9.35 0.96 -31.64
C ALA A 112 -10.68 0.18 -31.69
N ALA A 113 -10.80 -0.82 -30.82
CA ALA A 113 -12.05 -1.53 -30.62
C ALA A 113 -13.16 -0.52 -30.26
N PRO A 114 -14.34 -0.59 -30.88
CA PRO A 114 -15.40 0.38 -30.63
C PRO A 114 -15.84 0.27 -29.17
N VAL A 115 -15.69 1.37 -28.45
CA VAL A 115 -16.27 1.55 -27.12
C VAL A 115 -17.77 1.41 -27.28
N ALA A 116 -18.32 0.32 -26.74
CA ALA A 116 -19.74 0.03 -26.77
C ALA A 116 -20.52 1.21 -26.15
N HIS A 117 -21.19 1.98 -27.01
CA HIS A 117 -22.30 2.82 -26.62
C HIS A 117 -23.48 1.91 -26.33
N ASP A 118 -23.62 1.47 -25.08
CA ASP A 118 -24.85 0.82 -24.62
C ASP A 118 -25.28 1.49 -23.31
N LEU A 119 -25.89 2.68 -23.45
CA LEU A 119 -26.75 3.25 -22.42
C LEU A 119 -28.18 2.97 -22.88
N GLY A 120 -28.79 1.99 -22.22
CA GLY A 120 -30.00 1.32 -22.64
C GLY A 120 -31.18 2.25 -22.96
N HIS A 121 -31.76 2.00 -24.14
CA HIS A 121 -33.11 2.38 -24.50
C HIS A 121 -34.08 1.45 -23.77
N ALA A 122 -34.56 1.84 -22.58
CA ALA A 122 -35.68 1.20 -21.93
C ALA A 122 -37.00 1.79 -22.45
N GLU A 123 -37.43 1.36 -23.65
CA GLU A 123 -38.81 1.53 -24.08
C GLU A 123 -39.63 0.30 -23.67
N PHE A 124 -40.69 0.55 -22.89
CA PHE A 124 -41.63 -0.43 -22.37
C PHE A 124 -42.36 -1.12 -23.53
N GLY A 125 -42.04 -2.40 -23.76
CA GLY A 125 -42.78 -3.29 -24.64
C GLY A 125 -42.99 -4.65 -23.99
N ASP A 126 -44.23 -4.93 -23.60
CA ASP A 126 -44.70 -6.23 -23.13
C ASP A 126 -44.39 -7.33 -24.15
N SER A 127 -43.48 -8.25 -23.82
CA SER A 127 -43.55 -9.62 -24.32
C SER A 127 -42.73 -10.58 -23.44
N ASN A 128 -43.44 -11.55 -22.86
CA ASN A 128 -42.90 -12.71 -22.17
C ASN A 128 -41.89 -13.47 -23.03
N GLY A 129 -40.67 -13.65 -22.52
CA GLY A 129 -39.66 -14.52 -23.12
C GLY A 129 -38.47 -14.69 -22.20
N ALA A 130 -38.52 -15.69 -21.33
CA ALA A 130 -37.40 -16.09 -20.49
C ALA A 130 -36.23 -16.56 -21.37
N ALA A 131 -35.16 -15.75 -21.43
CA ALA A 131 -33.87 -16.17 -21.95
C ALA A 131 -32.80 -15.76 -20.93
N ALA A 132 -32.24 -16.76 -20.27
CA ALA A 132 -31.19 -16.61 -19.28
C ALA A 132 -29.96 -15.93 -19.90
N ALA A 133 -29.66 -14.72 -19.44
CA ALA A 133 -28.43 -14.02 -19.77
C ALA A 133 -27.26 -14.71 -19.05
N ASN A 134 -26.60 -15.63 -19.74
CA ASN A 134 -25.29 -16.15 -19.34
C ASN A 134 -24.26 -15.03 -19.55
N THR A 135 -24.10 -14.15 -18.58
CA THR A 135 -22.95 -13.25 -18.49
C THR A 135 -21.73 -14.08 -18.11
N VAL A 136 -20.96 -14.49 -19.11
CA VAL A 136 -19.64 -15.09 -18.90
C VAL A 136 -18.69 -13.97 -18.49
N THR A 137 -18.60 -13.69 -17.19
CA THR A 137 -17.49 -12.91 -16.64
C THR A 137 -16.21 -13.73 -16.82
N PRO A 138 -15.16 -13.20 -17.48
CA PRO A 138 -13.92 -13.94 -17.62
C PRO A 138 -13.30 -14.10 -16.23
N GLU A 139 -13.41 -15.31 -15.68
CA GLU A 139 -12.71 -15.73 -14.46
C GLU A 139 -11.21 -15.72 -14.78
N TRP A 140 -10.53 -14.65 -14.36
CA TRP A 140 -9.09 -14.68 -14.27
C TRP A 140 -8.73 -15.76 -13.24
N PRO A 141 -7.74 -16.63 -13.54
CA PRO A 141 -7.37 -17.66 -12.61
C PRO A 141 -6.82 -16.94 -11.39
N ILE A 142 -7.61 -16.93 -10.31
CA ILE A 142 -7.09 -16.76 -8.96
C ILE A 142 -5.81 -17.59 -8.94
N PRO A 143 -4.66 -17.01 -8.55
CA PRO A 143 -3.42 -17.75 -8.47
C PRO A 143 -3.72 -19.14 -7.91
N ASN A 144 -3.37 -20.20 -8.63
CA ASN A 144 -3.68 -21.57 -8.23
C ASN A 144 -2.75 -21.98 -7.07
N VAL A 145 -2.76 -21.18 -6.01
CA VAL A 145 -2.09 -21.43 -4.76
C VAL A 145 -2.97 -22.43 -4.04
N SER A 146 -2.41 -23.62 -3.85
CA SER A 146 -3.08 -24.71 -3.14
C SER A 146 -2.29 -25.16 -1.91
N ALA A 147 -1.15 -24.53 -1.63
CA ALA A 147 -0.39 -24.71 -0.39
C ALA A 147 -0.01 -23.39 0.27
N LEU A 148 -0.26 -23.31 1.57
CA LEU A 148 0.26 -22.30 2.48
C LEU A 148 1.21 -22.98 3.47
N ILE A 149 2.48 -22.60 3.44
CA ILE A 149 3.53 -23.12 4.32
C ILE A 149 3.89 -22.00 5.29
N ILE A 150 3.79 -22.25 6.59
CA ILE A 150 3.94 -21.22 7.64
C ILE A 150 5.01 -21.66 8.63
N ASP A 151 5.82 -20.71 9.09
CA ASP A 151 6.75 -20.92 10.20
C ASP A 151 6.04 -20.98 11.55
N LEU A 152 6.74 -21.48 12.56
CA LEU A 152 6.27 -21.57 13.93
C LEU A 152 6.68 -20.34 14.76
N GLY A 153 7.99 -20.16 14.98
CA GLY A 153 8.53 -19.14 15.88
C GLY A 153 8.29 -17.74 15.33
N ASP A 154 7.88 -16.81 16.21
CA ASP A 154 7.57 -15.41 15.88
C ASP A 154 6.51 -15.22 14.76
N VAL A 155 5.76 -16.29 14.45
CA VAL A 155 4.64 -16.31 13.49
C VAL A 155 3.39 -16.93 14.12
N LEU A 156 3.42 -18.23 14.45
CA LEU A 156 2.31 -18.94 15.09
C LEU A 156 2.39 -18.91 16.61
N CYS A 157 3.59 -18.71 17.16
CA CYS A 157 3.79 -18.55 18.58
C CYS A 157 4.79 -17.44 18.86
N ASN A 158 4.49 -16.70 19.92
CA ASN A 158 5.39 -15.69 20.46
C ASN A 158 5.78 -16.11 21.88
N TRP A 159 7.02 -15.84 22.25
CA TRP A 159 7.49 -15.97 23.62
C TRP A 159 7.55 -14.60 24.26
N THR A 160 7.19 -14.52 25.54
CA THR A 160 7.36 -13.29 26.32
C THR A 160 8.54 -13.49 27.25
N ALA A 161 9.54 -12.61 27.14
CA ALA A 161 10.73 -12.70 28.00
C ALA A 161 10.34 -12.69 29.49
N PRO A 162 10.62 -13.77 30.23
CA PRO A 162 10.38 -13.82 31.66
C PRO A 162 11.17 -12.72 32.40
N GLU A 163 10.62 -12.18 33.50
CA GLU A 163 11.22 -11.07 34.25
C GLU A 163 12.64 -11.36 34.75
N ALA A 164 12.96 -12.64 35.01
CA ALA A 164 14.24 -13.06 35.56
C ALA A 164 14.77 -14.32 34.86
N LEU A 165 15.24 -14.17 33.62
CA LEU A 165 16.02 -15.22 32.97
C LEU A 165 17.45 -15.26 33.56
N PRO A 166 18.01 -16.45 33.84
CA PRO A 166 19.40 -16.59 34.29
C PRO A 166 20.41 -16.21 33.21
N ILE A 167 19.97 -16.16 31.95
CA ILE A 167 20.73 -15.67 30.80
C ILE A 167 19.96 -14.54 30.14
N SER A 168 20.62 -13.42 29.87
CA SER A 168 19.97 -12.28 29.19
C SER A 168 19.31 -12.69 27.85
N PRO A 169 18.17 -12.10 27.44
CA PRO A 169 17.54 -12.37 26.15
C PRO A 169 18.49 -12.23 24.94
N ALA A 170 19.40 -11.25 24.97
CA ALA A 170 20.40 -11.06 23.92
C ALA A 170 21.40 -12.22 23.83
N MET A 171 21.80 -12.80 24.95
CA MET A 171 22.63 -13.99 24.97
C MET A 171 21.86 -15.21 24.48
N LEU A 172 20.60 -15.40 24.89
CA LEU A 172 19.75 -16.49 24.41
C LEU A 172 19.64 -16.46 22.88
N GLN A 173 19.36 -15.28 22.32
CA GLN A 173 19.35 -15.04 20.88
C GLN A 173 20.69 -15.32 20.20
N ARG A 174 21.81 -15.06 20.88
CA ARG A 174 23.14 -15.41 20.38
C ARG A 174 23.37 -16.92 20.37
N LEU A 175 22.91 -17.65 21.38
CA LEU A 175 23.00 -19.11 21.44
C LEU A 175 22.19 -19.77 20.31
N LEU A 176 20.97 -19.28 20.04
CA LEU A 176 20.10 -19.74 18.95
C LEU A 176 20.74 -19.61 17.55
N LYS A 177 21.68 -18.67 17.38
CA LYS A 177 22.36 -18.40 16.09
C LYS A 177 23.66 -19.18 15.89
N THR A 178 23.95 -20.14 16.76
CA THR A 178 25.20 -20.89 16.70
C THR A 178 25.09 -22.12 15.81
N ARG A 179 26.25 -22.60 15.33
CA ARG A 179 26.34 -23.91 14.68
C ARG A 179 25.82 -25.05 15.58
N LEU A 180 26.08 -25.00 16.88
CA LEU A 180 25.60 -26.01 17.83
C LEU A 180 24.08 -26.04 17.86
N TRP A 181 23.43 -24.87 17.87
CA TRP A 181 21.98 -24.80 17.79
C TRP A 181 21.45 -25.32 16.44
N HIS A 182 22.11 -25.00 15.33
CA HIS A 182 21.75 -25.56 14.01
C HIS A 182 21.86 -27.10 13.97
N GLU A 183 22.93 -27.66 14.56
CA GLU A 183 23.09 -29.11 14.71
C GLU A 183 22.01 -29.73 15.60
N TYR A 184 21.53 -29.00 16.61
CA TYR A 184 20.42 -29.43 17.45
C TYR A 184 19.07 -29.36 16.72
N ASP A 185 18.77 -28.25 16.04
CA ASP A 185 17.59 -28.07 15.20
C ASP A 185 17.51 -29.14 14.10
N SER A 186 18.64 -29.57 13.54
CA SER A 186 18.70 -30.63 12.52
C SER A 186 18.74 -32.06 13.10
N GLY A 187 18.78 -32.22 14.43
CA GLY A 187 18.80 -33.52 15.10
C GLY A 187 20.14 -34.26 15.03
N VAL A 188 21.24 -33.55 14.72
CA VAL A 188 22.60 -34.10 14.66
C VAL A 188 23.19 -34.35 16.06
N ILE A 189 22.87 -33.48 17.02
CA ILE A 189 23.29 -33.61 18.44
C ILE A 189 22.08 -33.59 19.38
N THR A 190 22.24 -34.13 20.59
CA THR A 190 21.16 -34.11 21.60
C THR A 190 21.08 -32.76 22.33
N GLN A 191 19.99 -32.54 23.07
CA GLN A 191 19.81 -31.36 23.91
C GLN A 191 20.96 -31.21 24.93
N GLU A 192 21.32 -32.31 25.59
CA GLU A 192 22.37 -32.34 26.60
C GLU A 192 23.72 -31.96 25.98
N GLU A 193 24.06 -32.53 24.82
CA GLU A 193 25.28 -32.24 24.10
C GLU A 193 25.33 -30.79 23.60
N CYS A 194 24.21 -30.28 23.09
CA CYS A 194 24.07 -28.88 22.68
C CYS A 194 24.32 -27.94 23.87
N TYR A 195 23.61 -28.15 24.97
CA TYR A 195 23.67 -27.25 26.13
C TYR A 195 25.03 -27.29 26.83
N GLU A 196 25.64 -28.48 26.96
CA GLU A 196 27.00 -28.62 27.51
C GLU A 196 28.04 -27.87 26.67
N ARG A 197 27.94 -27.99 25.34
CA ARG A 197 28.88 -27.32 24.42
C ARG A 197 28.65 -25.81 24.39
N LEU A 198 27.41 -25.35 24.42
CA LEU A 198 27.08 -23.93 24.52
C LEU A 198 27.57 -23.33 25.84
N ALA A 199 27.31 -23.99 26.96
CA ALA A 199 27.78 -23.58 28.28
C ALA A 199 29.31 -23.44 28.29
N ARG A 200 30.03 -24.45 27.78
CA ARG A 200 31.49 -24.43 27.68
C ARG A 200 32.01 -23.34 26.74
N GLN A 201 31.41 -23.18 25.55
CA GLN A 201 31.85 -22.23 24.54
C GLN A 201 31.67 -20.76 24.99
N TYR A 202 30.59 -20.47 25.73
CA TYR A 202 30.26 -19.10 26.16
C TYR A 202 30.59 -18.81 27.62
N GLY A 203 31.20 -19.76 28.35
CA GLY A 203 31.57 -19.59 29.76
C GLY A 203 30.36 -19.44 30.69
N LEU A 204 29.24 -20.09 30.35
CA LEU A 204 27.99 -20.06 31.11
C LEU A 204 27.87 -21.31 31.99
N LEU A 205 27.08 -21.24 33.05
CA LEU A 205 26.71 -22.44 33.80
C LEU A 205 25.70 -23.26 32.98
N LEU A 206 25.89 -24.58 32.92
CA LEU A 206 24.96 -25.48 32.24
C LEU A 206 23.54 -25.38 32.81
N SER A 207 23.43 -25.17 34.13
CA SER A 207 22.15 -24.94 34.81
C SER A 207 21.43 -23.71 34.27
N ASP A 208 22.17 -22.63 34.02
CA ASP A 208 21.61 -21.35 33.57
C ASP A 208 21.16 -21.47 32.11
N VAL A 209 21.92 -22.18 31.26
CA VAL A 209 21.51 -22.49 29.87
C VAL A 209 20.23 -23.30 29.86
N THR A 210 20.21 -24.40 30.64
CA THR A 210 19.05 -25.29 30.72
C THR A 210 17.80 -24.57 31.21
N GLU A 211 17.93 -23.80 32.30
CA GLU A 211 16.80 -23.08 32.89
C GLU A 211 16.32 -21.93 31.99
N ALA A 212 17.23 -21.19 31.34
CA ALA A 212 16.84 -20.12 30.42
C ALA A 212 16.02 -20.65 29.23
N PHE A 213 16.45 -21.74 28.59
CA PHE A 213 15.70 -22.34 27.48
C PHE A 213 14.39 -22.97 27.93
N LYS A 214 14.38 -23.60 29.12
CA LYS A 214 13.14 -24.12 29.70
C LYS A 214 12.12 -23.01 29.94
N GLN A 215 12.51 -21.91 30.58
CA GLN A 215 11.61 -20.77 30.81
C GLN A 215 11.16 -20.11 29.51
N ALA A 216 12.04 -20.02 28.51
CA ALA A 216 11.67 -19.52 27.18
C ALA A 216 10.61 -20.42 26.52
N ALA A 217 10.81 -21.74 26.56
CA ALA A 217 9.83 -22.71 26.05
C ALA A 217 8.49 -22.66 26.81
N ASP A 218 8.52 -22.60 28.14
CA ASP A 218 7.33 -22.49 28.98
C ASP A 218 6.56 -21.16 28.73
N SER A 219 7.26 -20.11 28.30
CA SER A 219 6.67 -18.81 27.96
C SER A 219 6.05 -18.73 26.56
N LEU A 220 6.19 -19.78 25.73
CA LEU A 220 5.59 -19.81 24.40
C LEU A 220 4.05 -19.82 24.52
N SER A 221 3.44 -18.98 23.71
CA SER A 221 1.98 -18.88 23.61
C SER A 221 1.54 -18.78 22.14
N PRO A 222 0.43 -19.43 21.77
CA PRO A 222 -0.12 -19.34 20.42
C PRO A 222 -0.59 -17.91 20.11
N ASP A 223 -0.28 -17.45 18.90
CA ASP A 223 -0.90 -16.26 18.33
C ASP A 223 -2.30 -16.60 17.80
N GLN A 224 -3.31 -16.42 18.66
CA GLN A 224 -4.69 -16.77 18.34
C GLN A 224 -5.20 -16.03 17.10
N GLU A 225 -4.72 -14.82 16.83
CA GLU A 225 -5.13 -14.07 15.65
C GLU A 225 -4.66 -14.76 14.36
N VAL A 226 -3.44 -15.30 14.35
CA VAL A 226 -2.92 -16.07 13.20
C VAL A 226 -3.64 -17.41 13.03
N PHE A 227 -3.94 -18.11 14.13
CA PHE A 227 -4.76 -19.33 14.08
C PHE A 227 -6.16 -19.06 13.52
N ASP A 228 -6.78 -17.94 13.88
CA ASP A 228 -8.07 -17.52 13.34
C ASP A 228 -8.01 -17.28 11.82
N ILE A 229 -6.95 -16.61 11.33
CA ILE A 229 -6.72 -16.41 9.88
C ILE A 229 -6.66 -17.75 9.14
N ILE A 230 -5.90 -18.72 9.67
CA ILE A 230 -5.75 -20.03 9.05
C ILE A 230 -7.09 -20.78 9.03
N ARG A 231 -7.88 -20.66 10.11
CA ARG A 231 -9.21 -21.27 10.20
C ARG A 231 -10.17 -20.68 9.16
N ASP A 232 -10.18 -19.35 9.03
CA ASP A 232 -11.00 -18.64 8.04
C ASP A 232 -10.63 -19.06 6.61
N LEU A 233 -9.33 -19.19 6.33
CA LEU A 233 -8.81 -19.72 5.06
C LEU A 233 -9.29 -21.14 4.79
N LYS A 234 -9.14 -22.05 5.76
CA LYS A 234 -9.61 -23.44 5.65
C LYS A 234 -11.11 -23.51 5.35
N ASN A 235 -11.91 -22.70 6.05
CA ASN A 235 -13.36 -22.64 5.87
C ASN A 235 -13.76 -22.07 4.50
N THR A 236 -13.05 -21.05 4.02
CA THR A 236 -13.32 -20.37 2.75
C THR A 236 -13.00 -21.28 1.55
N TYR A 237 -11.85 -21.95 1.58
CA TYR A 237 -11.36 -22.76 0.46
C TYR A 237 -11.76 -24.25 0.54
N ARG A 238 -12.44 -24.68 1.62
CA ARG A 238 -13.08 -26.01 1.77
C ARG A 238 -12.26 -27.20 1.24
N GLY A 239 -10.96 -27.20 1.55
CA GLY A 239 -10.02 -28.27 1.20
C GLY A 239 -9.21 -28.08 -0.10
N SER A 240 -9.46 -27.03 -0.90
CA SER A 240 -8.59 -26.70 -2.04
C SER A 240 -7.26 -26.06 -1.61
N LEU A 241 -7.22 -25.44 -0.43
CA LEU A 241 -6.01 -24.92 0.21
C LEU A 241 -5.53 -25.87 1.32
N LYS A 242 -4.32 -26.40 1.14
CA LYS A 242 -3.59 -27.15 2.16
C LYS A 242 -2.68 -26.22 2.96
N VAL A 243 -2.56 -26.46 4.25
CA VAL A 243 -1.77 -25.66 5.18
C VAL A 243 -0.74 -26.57 5.85
N PHE A 244 0.52 -26.17 5.83
CA PHE A 244 1.63 -26.95 6.37
C PHE A 244 2.47 -26.09 7.31
N LEU A 245 2.98 -26.71 8.37
CA LEU A 245 3.99 -26.09 9.23
C LEU A 245 5.38 -26.44 8.69
N MET A 246 6.29 -25.48 8.63
CA MET A 246 7.70 -25.71 8.32
C MET A 246 8.59 -24.90 9.26
N SER A 247 9.20 -25.59 10.23
CA SER A 247 9.93 -24.94 11.32
C SER A 247 11.30 -25.56 11.55
N ASN A 248 12.26 -24.69 11.89
CA ASN A 248 13.49 -25.12 12.55
C ASN A 248 13.18 -25.24 14.04
N ILE A 249 13.05 -26.47 14.51
CA ILE A 249 12.77 -26.76 15.92
C ILE A 249 13.35 -28.13 16.29
N PRO A 250 14.01 -28.28 17.45
CA PRO A 250 14.53 -29.56 17.86
C PRO A 250 13.41 -30.53 18.27
N LEU A 251 13.71 -31.83 18.28
CA LEU A 251 12.70 -32.87 18.38
C LEU A 251 11.96 -32.90 19.73
N SER A 252 12.65 -32.58 20.83
CA SER A 252 12.08 -32.53 22.18
C SER A 252 11.05 -31.42 22.32
N GLU A 253 11.39 -30.24 21.85
CA GLU A 253 10.60 -29.02 21.87
C GLU A 253 9.39 -29.18 20.97
N TRP A 254 9.56 -29.75 19.77
CA TRP A 254 8.43 -30.09 18.91
C TRP A 254 7.45 -31.05 19.59
N LYS A 255 7.94 -32.14 20.21
CA LYS A 255 7.05 -33.09 20.90
C LYS A 255 6.28 -32.46 22.05
N ALA A 256 6.92 -31.56 22.81
CA ALA A 256 6.26 -30.82 23.87
C ALA A 256 5.15 -29.92 23.31
N LEU A 257 5.44 -29.23 22.20
CA LEU A 257 4.51 -28.29 21.56
C LEU A 257 3.36 -28.99 20.83
N GLU A 258 3.62 -30.11 20.14
CA GLU A 258 2.62 -30.94 19.48
C GLU A 258 1.59 -31.51 20.49
N GLY A 259 2.04 -31.76 21.73
CA GLY A 259 1.17 -32.19 22.83
C GLY A 259 0.41 -31.06 23.54
N ASP A 260 0.71 -29.80 23.24
CA ASP A 260 0.08 -28.63 23.87
C ASP A 260 -1.26 -28.30 23.20
N THR A 261 -2.35 -28.48 23.95
CA THR A 261 -3.72 -28.28 23.49
C THR A 261 -4.12 -26.82 23.29
N ARG A 262 -3.25 -25.86 23.65
CA ARG A 262 -3.46 -24.44 23.35
C ARG A 262 -3.36 -24.15 21.85
N TYR A 263 -2.70 -25.02 21.10
CA TYR A 263 -2.50 -24.91 19.65
C TYR A 263 -3.48 -25.80 18.89
N ASP A 264 -4.19 -25.23 17.92
CA ASP A 264 -5.12 -26.00 17.08
C ASP A 264 -4.38 -26.64 15.90
N TRP A 265 -3.65 -27.72 16.18
CA TRP A 265 -2.89 -28.47 15.17
C TRP A 265 -3.78 -29.12 14.10
N THR A 266 -5.11 -29.19 14.33
CA THR A 266 -6.05 -29.77 13.35
C THR A 266 -6.22 -28.91 12.10
N LEU A 267 -5.76 -27.66 12.14
CA LEU A 267 -5.75 -26.75 10.99
C LEU A 267 -4.65 -27.09 9.95
N PHE A 268 -3.70 -27.96 10.28
CA PHE A 268 -2.56 -28.29 9.42
C PHE A 268 -2.71 -29.67 8.79
N ASP A 269 -2.38 -29.80 7.50
CA ASP A 269 -2.38 -31.08 6.77
C ASP A 269 -1.05 -31.83 6.89
N GLY A 270 -0.05 -31.23 7.52
CA GLY A 270 1.24 -31.86 7.77
C GLY A 270 2.26 -30.90 8.40
N PHE A 271 3.27 -31.50 9.04
CA PHE A 271 4.36 -30.81 9.71
C PHE A 271 5.70 -31.19 9.09
N PHE A 272 6.53 -30.20 8.82
CA PHE A 272 7.90 -30.37 8.35
C PHE A 272 8.84 -29.80 9.41
N ILE A 273 9.33 -30.70 10.26
CA ILE A 273 10.18 -30.38 11.40
C ILE A 273 11.62 -30.69 11.06
N SER A 274 12.50 -29.70 11.19
CA SER A 274 13.91 -29.83 10.82
C SER A 274 14.59 -31.05 11.45
N ALA A 275 14.35 -31.31 12.74
CA ALA A 275 14.97 -32.42 13.46
C ALA A 275 14.49 -33.81 13.02
N GLN A 276 13.31 -33.90 12.39
CA GLN A 276 12.78 -35.15 11.83
C GLN A 276 13.33 -35.43 10.43
N VAL A 277 13.62 -34.36 9.68
CA VAL A 277 14.02 -34.43 8.27
C VAL A 277 15.55 -34.36 8.11
N GLY A 278 16.27 -33.83 9.08
CA GLY A 278 17.72 -33.63 9.04
C GLY A 278 18.15 -32.46 8.16
N MET A 279 17.25 -31.52 7.88
CA MET A 279 17.50 -30.34 7.04
C MET A 279 16.87 -29.11 7.72
N CYS A 280 17.50 -27.95 7.57
CA CYS A 280 17.05 -26.71 8.22
C CYS A 280 16.80 -25.62 7.19
N LYS A 281 15.87 -24.70 7.47
CA LYS A 281 15.84 -23.40 6.79
C LYS A 281 17.13 -22.64 7.15
N PRO A 282 17.76 -21.89 6.23
CA PRO A 282 17.34 -21.56 4.87
C PRO A 282 17.87 -22.53 3.79
N GLU A 283 18.27 -23.77 4.12
CA GLU A 283 18.81 -24.72 3.14
C GLU A 283 17.79 -25.01 2.03
N LEU A 284 18.18 -24.77 0.78
CA LEU A 284 17.32 -25.04 -0.39
C LEU A 284 16.91 -26.53 -0.49
N GLY A 285 17.67 -27.43 0.13
CA GLY A 285 17.31 -28.85 0.27
C GLY A 285 15.99 -29.04 1.01
N PHE A 286 15.76 -28.30 2.10
CA PHE A 286 14.56 -28.45 2.90
C PHE A 286 13.31 -27.98 2.15
N PHE A 287 13.37 -26.81 1.50
CA PHE A 287 12.26 -26.31 0.68
C PHE A 287 11.91 -27.27 -0.47
N ARG A 288 12.92 -27.84 -1.16
CA ARG A 288 12.68 -28.86 -2.20
C ARG A 288 12.02 -30.11 -1.63
N HIS A 289 12.52 -30.60 -0.48
CA HIS A 289 11.93 -31.75 0.20
C HIS A 289 10.45 -31.53 0.53
N VAL A 290 10.11 -30.36 1.09
CA VAL A 290 8.73 -30.00 1.41
C VAL A 290 7.87 -30.03 0.14
N LEU A 291 8.26 -29.28 -0.89
CA LEU A 291 7.52 -29.19 -2.16
C LEU A 291 7.32 -30.56 -2.82
N ASP A 292 8.35 -31.41 -2.82
CA ASP A 292 8.28 -32.78 -3.36
C ASP A 292 7.30 -33.65 -2.56
N LYS A 293 7.32 -33.57 -1.22
CA LYS A 293 6.44 -34.33 -0.33
C LYS A 293 4.97 -33.92 -0.46
N ILE A 294 4.69 -32.63 -0.63
CA ILE A 294 3.33 -32.12 -0.83
C ILE A 294 2.90 -32.12 -2.31
N ASN A 295 3.78 -32.57 -3.23
CA ASN A 295 3.58 -32.59 -4.67
C ASN A 295 3.14 -31.23 -5.24
N MET A 296 3.86 -30.16 -4.88
CA MET A 296 3.53 -28.79 -5.24
C MET A 296 4.65 -28.12 -6.05
N LYS A 297 4.27 -27.33 -7.07
CA LYS A 297 5.24 -26.49 -7.78
C LYS A 297 5.50 -25.23 -6.97
N PRO A 298 6.71 -24.63 -7.02
CA PRO A 298 7.02 -23.42 -6.26
C PRO A 298 6.00 -22.28 -6.44
N LYS A 299 5.56 -22.05 -7.68
CA LYS A 299 4.59 -20.99 -8.02
C LYS A 299 3.18 -21.18 -7.44
N ASP A 300 2.85 -22.41 -7.03
CA ASP A 300 1.55 -22.83 -6.51
C ASP A 300 1.57 -22.90 -4.95
N ALA A 301 2.66 -22.45 -4.33
CA ALA A 301 2.85 -22.39 -2.88
C ALA A 301 3.10 -20.96 -2.38
N ILE A 302 2.63 -20.69 -1.18
CA ILE A 302 2.98 -19.52 -0.37
C ILE A 302 3.86 -19.96 0.80
N PHE A 303 4.85 -19.15 1.14
CA PHE A 303 5.66 -19.30 2.35
C PHE A 303 5.58 -18.05 3.24
N VAL A 304 5.34 -18.23 4.54
CA VAL A 304 5.23 -17.17 5.55
C VAL A 304 6.24 -17.43 6.65
N ASP A 305 7.13 -16.48 6.89
CA ASP A 305 8.25 -16.58 7.84
C ASP A 305 8.71 -15.17 8.22
N ASP A 306 9.16 -14.93 9.44
CA ASP A 306 9.64 -13.62 9.90
C ASP A 306 11.09 -13.34 9.44
N ASN A 307 11.87 -14.41 9.27
CA ASN A 307 13.30 -14.37 9.00
C ASN A 307 13.59 -14.11 7.51
N ALA A 308 14.35 -13.04 7.26
CA ALA A 308 14.69 -12.60 5.92
C ALA A 308 15.49 -13.64 5.10
N GLU A 309 16.33 -14.45 5.76
CA GLU A 309 17.14 -15.48 5.09
C GLU A 309 16.26 -16.62 4.57
N ASN A 310 15.29 -17.06 5.36
CA ASN A 310 14.30 -18.08 4.97
C ASN A 310 13.44 -17.57 3.81
N ILE A 311 12.98 -16.32 3.89
CA ILE A 311 12.22 -15.66 2.81
C ILE A 311 13.05 -15.55 1.53
N LEU A 312 14.33 -15.20 1.63
CA LEU A 312 15.21 -15.11 0.46
C LEU A 312 15.40 -16.48 -0.20
N ALA A 313 15.63 -17.53 0.59
CA ALA A 313 15.77 -18.89 0.10
C ALA A 313 14.50 -19.37 -0.62
N ALA A 314 13.33 -19.21 -0.01
CA ALA A 314 12.05 -19.57 -0.63
C ALA A 314 11.78 -18.79 -1.92
N ARG A 315 11.99 -17.47 -1.90
CA ARG A 315 11.83 -16.62 -3.10
C ARG A 315 12.78 -17.00 -4.24
N SER A 316 14.02 -17.42 -3.92
CA SER A 316 15.00 -17.87 -4.93
C SER A 316 14.53 -19.08 -5.72
N MET A 317 13.57 -19.85 -5.19
CA MET A 317 12.96 -20.99 -5.83
C MET A 317 11.67 -20.65 -6.61
N GLY A 318 11.23 -19.39 -6.60
CA GLY A 318 9.97 -18.96 -7.21
C GLY A 318 8.74 -19.18 -6.32
N ILE A 319 8.92 -19.41 -5.02
CA ILE A 319 7.83 -19.47 -4.04
C ILE A 319 7.35 -18.04 -3.73
N ARG A 320 6.03 -17.82 -3.68
CA ARG A 320 5.47 -16.54 -3.22
C ARG A 320 5.67 -16.42 -1.73
N CYS A 321 6.22 -15.32 -1.25
CA CYS A 321 6.55 -15.21 0.17
C CYS A 321 6.06 -13.92 0.80
N LEU A 322 5.52 -14.03 2.02
CA LEU A 322 5.29 -12.93 2.94
C LEU A 322 6.34 -12.98 4.05
N ARG A 323 7.11 -11.90 4.22
CA ARG A 323 7.89 -11.73 5.44
C ARG A 323 6.94 -11.29 6.55
N TYR A 324 6.69 -12.18 7.51
CA TYR A 324 5.77 -11.92 8.61
C TYR A 324 6.27 -10.78 9.49
N ARG A 325 5.31 -10.02 10.03
CA ARG A 325 5.55 -8.89 10.95
C ARG A 325 4.42 -8.80 11.97
N ASP A 326 3.19 -8.95 11.48
CA ASP A 326 1.96 -8.90 12.27
C ASP A 326 0.82 -9.62 11.53
N ALA A 327 -0.23 -9.96 12.27
CA ALA A 327 -1.41 -10.66 11.77
C ALA A 327 -2.20 -9.82 10.74
N ALA A 328 -2.29 -8.50 10.93
CA ALA A 328 -2.97 -7.60 9.97
C ALA A 328 -2.30 -7.61 8.58
N GLY A 329 -0.97 -7.64 8.54
CA GLY A 329 -0.17 -7.79 7.33
C GLY A 329 -0.37 -9.14 6.67
N LEU A 330 -0.49 -10.21 7.45
CA LEU A 330 -0.86 -11.53 6.95
C LEU A 330 -2.26 -11.51 6.33
N ARG A 331 -3.29 -10.97 7.00
CA ARG A 331 -4.66 -10.84 6.46
C ARG A 331 -4.66 -10.10 5.12
N ARG A 332 -4.02 -8.93 5.04
CA ARG A 332 -3.92 -8.17 3.79
C ARG A 332 -3.23 -8.96 2.68
N PHE A 333 -2.15 -9.66 2.99
CA PHE A 333 -1.44 -10.49 2.01
C PHE A 333 -2.30 -11.64 1.50
N ILE A 334 -3.00 -12.34 2.41
CA ILE A 334 -3.92 -13.41 2.07
C ILE A 334 -5.03 -12.91 1.14
N HIS A 335 -5.72 -11.83 1.51
CA HIS A 335 -6.74 -11.22 0.65
C HIS A 335 -6.16 -10.80 -0.71
N HIS A 336 -4.96 -10.23 -0.74
CA HIS A 336 -4.32 -9.81 -1.99
C HIS A 336 -4.05 -10.99 -2.93
N ILE A 337 -3.75 -12.18 -2.40
CA ILE A 337 -3.43 -13.37 -3.21
C ILE A 337 -4.69 -14.12 -3.62
N PHE A 338 -5.61 -14.36 -2.69
CA PHE A 338 -6.68 -15.30 -2.94
C PHE A 338 -8.02 -14.66 -3.31
N ASP A 339 -8.24 -13.39 -2.99
CA ASP A 339 -9.51 -12.74 -3.26
C ASP A 339 -9.46 -11.89 -4.53
N ASP A 340 -10.62 -11.78 -5.17
CA ASP A 340 -10.77 -10.85 -6.28
C ASP A 340 -10.83 -9.40 -5.77
N LYS A 341 -9.80 -8.63 -6.14
CA LYS A 341 -9.62 -7.24 -5.72
C LYS A 341 -10.78 -6.35 -6.14
N VAL A 342 -11.29 -6.55 -7.35
CA VAL A 342 -12.41 -5.78 -7.91
C VAL A 342 -13.68 -6.08 -7.13
N GLU A 343 -13.96 -7.35 -6.87
CA GLU A 343 -15.14 -7.77 -6.11
C GLU A 343 -15.11 -7.25 -4.67
N ARG A 344 -13.96 -7.36 -3.98
CA ARG A 344 -13.80 -6.77 -2.64
C ARG A 344 -14.04 -5.27 -2.63
N GLY A 345 -13.53 -4.56 -3.65
CA GLY A 345 -13.76 -3.13 -3.83
C GLY A 345 -15.25 -2.80 -4.06
N ARG A 346 -15.94 -3.57 -4.90
CA ARG A 346 -17.38 -3.40 -5.14
C ARG A 346 -18.20 -3.67 -3.89
N GLN A 347 -17.90 -4.73 -3.14
CA GLN A 347 -18.57 -5.02 -1.87
C GLN A 347 -18.35 -3.91 -0.85
N TRP A 348 -17.15 -3.32 -0.81
CA TRP A 348 -16.89 -2.15 0.02
C TRP A 348 -17.73 -0.95 -0.41
N LEU A 349 -17.78 -0.64 -1.72
CA LEU A 349 -18.60 0.45 -2.25
C LEU A 349 -20.08 0.27 -1.90
N GLN A 350 -20.62 -0.94 -2.08
CA GLN A 350 -22.02 -1.24 -1.78
C GLN A 350 -22.34 -1.13 -0.29
N ARG A 351 -21.45 -1.64 0.59
CA ARG A 351 -21.63 -1.50 2.06
C ARG A 351 -21.62 -0.06 2.53
N ASN A 352 -20.90 0.83 1.82
CA ASN A 352 -20.77 2.24 2.16
C ASN A 352 -21.63 3.16 1.27
N ALA A 353 -22.54 2.59 0.48
CA ALA A 353 -23.39 3.35 -0.44
C ALA A 353 -24.09 4.51 0.29
N LYS A 354 -24.17 5.66 -0.40
CA LYS A 354 -24.75 6.92 0.10
C LYS A 354 -24.04 7.59 1.27
N ASN A 355 -22.97 6.99 1.82
CA ASN A 355 -22.24 7.49 3.00
C ASN A 355 -20.75 7.81 2.72
N MET A 356 -20.34 7.79 1.45
CA MET A 356 -18.94 8.02 1.04
C MET A 356 -18.62 9.51 0.84
N TRP A 357 -18.70 10.30 1.92
CA TRP A 357 -18.39 11.73 1.90
C TRP A 357 -16.90 12.02 1.82
N SER A 358 -16.55 13.21 1.33
CA SER A 358 -15.17 13.68 1.39
C SER A 358 -14.82 14.08 2.82
N ILE A 359 -13.53 14.06 3.15
CA ILE A 359 -13.00 14.57 4.41
C ILE A 359 -11.84 15.51 4.14
N THR A 360 -11.71 16.54 4.97
CA THR A 360 -10.53 17.40 4.99
C THR A 360 -9.35 16.68 5.65
N LEU A 361 -8.13 17.19 5.44
CA LEU A 361 -6.93 16.69 6.12
C LEU A 361 -7.04 16.66 7.65
N ASN A 362 -7.82 17.59 8.23
CA ASN A 362 -8.10 17.63 9.67
C ASN A 362 -9.36 16.84 10.11
N GLY A 363 -9.89 15.94 9.27
CA GLY A 363 -10.95 15.01 9.63
C GLY A 363 -12.37 15.59 9.65
N ARG A 364 -12.60 16.78 9.09
CA ARG A 364 -13.97 17.32 8.94
C ARG A 364 -14.63 16.74 7.71
N GLU A 365 -15.84 16.24 7.87
CA GLU A 365 -16.67 15.77 6.75
C GLU A 365 -17.05 16.94 5.84
N VAL A 366 -16.97 16.71 4.52
CA VAL A 366 -17.37 17.63 3.46
C VAL A 366 -18.41 16.91 2.60
N LYS A 367 -19.65 17.41 2.63
CA LYS A 367 -20.70 16.94 1.72
C LYS A 367 -20.69 17.77 0.45
N ASP A 368 -20.12 17.20 -0.60
CA ASP A 368 -19.94 17.85 -1.89
C ASP A 368 -20.55 17.02 -3.03
N ASN A 369 -21.00 17.69 -4.09
CA ASN A 369 -21.46 17.02 -5.31
C ASN A 369 -20.29 16.54 -6.17
N PHE A 370 -19.14 17.20 -6.09
CA PHE A 370 -18.05 17.02 -7.03
C PHE A 370 -17.40 15.63 -6.92
N ALA A 371 -16.97 15.22 -5.73
CA ALA A 371 -16.47 13.90 -5.42
C ALA A 371 -17.55 12.83 -5.66
N GLN A 372 -18.82 13.12 -5.39
CA GLN A 372 -19.93 12.21 -5.69
C GLN A 372 -20.10 11.99 -7.20
N LEU A 373 -19.88 13.01 -8.03
CA LEU A 373 -19.88 12.89 -9.48
C LEU A 373 -18.67 12.08 -9.99
N PHE A 374 -17.47 12.29 -9.42
CA PHE A 374 -16.30 11.45 -9.72
C PHE A 374 -16.52 9.99 -9.33
N LEU A 375 -17.09 9.76 -8.15
CA LEU A 375 -17.46 8.44 -7.67
C LEU A 375 -18.42 7.76 -8.65
N TYR A 376 -19.44 8.49 -9.11
CA TYR A 376 -20.37 8.00 -10.11
C TYR A 376 -19.70 7.72 -11.48
N GLU A 377 -18.86 8.63 -11.99
CA GLU A 377 -18.12 8.41 -13.25
C GLU A 377 -17.21 7.16 -13.17
N ALA A 378 -16.63 6.91 -12.00
CA ALA A 378 -15.77 5.77 -11.78
C ALA A 378 -16.56 4.45 -11.64
N ALA A 379 -17.60 4.43 -10.80
CA ALA A 379 -18.32 3.21 -10.47
C ALA A 379 -19.46 2.86 -11.44
N GLY A 380 -20.04 3.85 -12.12
CA GLY A 380 -21.17 3.67 -13.03
C GLY A 380 -22.52 3.36 -12.35
N ASP A 381 -22.62 3.51 -11.02
CA ASP A 381 -23.83 3.18 -10.25
C ASP A 381 -24.33 4.38 -9.43
N LEU A 382 -25.50 4.92 -9.79
CA LEU A 382 -26.14 6.04 -9.08
C LEU A 382 -26.60 5.66 -7.67
N ASN A 383 -26.78 4.37 -7.37
CA ASN A 383 -27.18 3.92 -6.03
C ASN A 383 -26.06 4.12 -5.01
N LEU A 384 -24.82 4.26 -5.44
CA LEU A 384 -23.68 4.49 -4.56
C LEU A 384 -23.57 5.93 -4.04
N VAL A 385 -24.13 6.91 -4.77
CA VAL A 385 -23.81 8.34 -4.56
C VAL A 385 -24.95 9.15 -3.98
N SER A 386 -24.63 10.16 -3.18
CA SER A 386 -25.60 11.08 -2.58
C SER A 386 -25.43 12.47 -3.18
N LEU A 387 -26.27 12.80 -4.16
CA LEU A 387 -26.20 14.06 -4.93
C LEU A 387 -27.36 15.00 -4.55
N LYS A 388 -27.07 16.30 -4.51
CA LYS A 388 -28.09 17.35 -4.53
C LYS A 388 -28.23 17.86 -5.96
N VAL A 389 -29.39 17.58 -6.56
CA VAL A 389 -29.67 17.97 -7.95
C VAL A 389 -30.10 19.43 -8.02
N TYR A 390 -29.52 20.17 -8.97
CA TYR A 390 -29.87 21.55 -9.25
C TYR A 390 -30.56 21.69 -10.62
N GLU A 391 -31.47 22.66 -10.74
CA GLU A 391 -32.25 22.90 -11.95
C GLU A 391 -31.36 23.31 -13.13
N ARG A 392 -30.35 24.14 -12.90
CA ARG A 392 -29.42 24.64 -13.93
C ARG A 392 -27.96 24.37 -13.57
N THR A 393 -27.27 25.37 -13.03
CA THR A 393 -25.88 25.33 -12.59
C THR A 393 -25.77 24.63 -11.24
N TRP A 394 -24.63 24.01 -10.97
CA TRP A 394 -24.40 23.17 -9.82
C TRP A 394 -23.38 23.79 -8.88
N ASN A 395 -23.62 23.59 -7.58
CA ASN A 395 -22.70 23.97 -6.54
C ASN A 395 -21.84 22.79 -6.12
N TYR A 396 -20.53 23.04 -5.93
CA TYR A 396 -19.64 22.10 -5.26
C TYR A 396 -20.21 21.60 -3.94
N TYR A 397 -20.68 22.48 -3.04
CA TYR A 397 -21.15 22.10 -1.70
C TYR A 397 -22.64 21.74 -1.68
N ILE A 398 -22.99 20.62 -1.05
CA ILE A 398 -24.38 20.24 -0.76
C ILE A 398 -24.90 21.00 0.47
N GLU A 399 -24.06 21.05 1.50
CA GLU A 399 -24.30 21.69 2.79
C GLU A 399 -23.46 22.98 2.95
N LYS A 400 -23.24 23.43 4.19
CA LYS A 400 -22.53 24.67 4.49
C LYS A 400 -21.08 24.59 3.96
N PRO A 401 -20.62 25.60 3.19
CA PRO A 401 -19.24 25.62 2.71
C PRO A 401 -18.21 25.65 3.85
N ILE A 402 -17.07 24.99 3.65
CA ILE A 402 -15.98 24.90 4.63
C ILE A 402 -14.86 25.88 4.24
N ASP A 403 -14.41 26.67 5.22
CA ASP A 403 -13.30 27.63 5.12
C ASP A 403 -13.36 28.57 3.89
N THR A 404 -14.58 28.92 3.48
CA THR A 404 -14.86 29.86 2.39
C THR A 404 -16.01 30.79 2.79
N ILE A 405 -16.36 31.73 1.90
CA ILE A 405 -17.53 32.61 2.05
C ILE A 405 -18.81 31.80 2.26
N GLU A 406 -19.74 32.39 3.02
CA GLU A 406 -20.99 31.74 3.45
C GLU A 406 -21.85 31.26 2.27
N ARG A 407 -21.88 32.02 1.18
CA ARG A 407 -22.55 31.65 -0.09
C ARG A 407 -21.51 31.36 -1.16
N HIS A 408 -21.05 30.12 -1.23
CA HIS A 408 -20.15 29.67 -2.30
C HIS A 408 -20.90 29.72 -3.64
N PRO A 409 -20.33 30.34 -4.70
CA PRO A 409 -20.99 30.40 -6.01
C PRO A 409 -21.02 29.02 -6.66
N ASP A 410 -21.96 28.84 -7.58
CA ASP A 410 -21.93 27.68 -8.47
C ASP A 410 -20.67 27.73 -9.33
N ASP A 411 -20.12 26.56 -9.63
CA ASP A 411 -18.87 26.42 -10.34
C ASP A 411 -19.06 25.65 -11.67
N ILE A 412 -18.26 26.07 -12.65
CA ILE A 412 -18.29 25.53 -14.01
C ILE A 412 -17.80 24.09 -14.02
N ASP A 413 -16.94 23.70 -13.07
CA ASP A 413 -16.36 22.36 -12.99
C ASP A 413 -17.42 21.30 -12.64
N THR A 414 -18.06 21.46 -11.49
CA THR A 414 -19.16 20.61 -11.00
C THR A 414 -20.33 20.62 -11.97
N THR A 415 -20.68 21.80 -12.52
CA THR A 415 -21.74 21.92 -13.53
C THR A 415 -21.40 21.12 -14.79
N SER A 416 -20.18 21.25 -15.33
CA SER A 416 -19.76 20.53 -16.53
C SER A 416 -19.80 19.02 -16.32
N LEU A 417 -19.29 18.56 -15.19
CA LEU A 417 -19.29 17.14 -14.86
C LEU A 417 -20.72 16.59 -14.67
N ALA A 418 -21.59 17.34 -13.98
CA ALA A 418 -22.99 16.97 -13.83
C ALA A 418 -23.72 16.89 -15.17
N MET A 419 -23.51 17.86 -16.07
CA MET A 419 -24.14 17.84 -17.39
C MET A 419 -23.64 16.69 -18.25
N VAL A 420 -22.32 16.44 -18.26
CA VAL A 420 -21.71 15.33 -19.03
C VAL A 420 -22.20 13.97 -18.56
N LEU A 421 -22.40 13.78 -17.24
CA LEU A 421 -22.72 12.47 -16.66
C LEU A 421 -24.22 12.19 -16.51
N LEU A 422 -25.04 13.21 -16.19
CA LEU A 422 -26.42 13.01 -15.76
C LEU A 422 -27.46 13.57 -16.72
N SER A 423 -27.13 14.58 -17.51
CA SER A 423 -28.15 15.35 -18.24
C SER A 423 -28.43 14.77 -19.62
N GLN A 424 -29.71 14.50 -19.88
CA GLN A 424 -30.23 14.18 -21.22
C GLN A 424 -30.99 15.37 -21.83
N ASP A 425 -31.14 16.48 -21.10
CA ASP A 425 -31.83 17.67 -21.57
C ASP A 425 -30.88 18.55 -22.39
N VAL A 426 -30.93 18.37 -23.71
CA VAL A 426 -30.09 19.08 -24.67
C VAL A 426 -30.36 20.59 -24.68
N VAL A 427 -31.61 21.01 -24.47
CA VAL A 427 -31.98 22.45 -24.46
C VAL A 427 -31.38 23.14 -23.24
N LYS A 428 -31.51 22.51 -22.07
CA LYS A 428 -30.87 22.97 -20.84
C LYS A 428 -29.35 23.01 -20.99
N ALA A 429 -28.75 21.95 -21.54
CA ALA A 429 -27.31 21.88 -21.75
C ALA A 429 -26.79 23.03 -22.62
N HIS A 430 -27.41 23.29 -23.76
CA HIS A 430 -27.04 24.42 -24.62
C HIS A 430 -27.23 25.78 -23.94
N SER A 431 -28.31 25.96 -23.19
CA SER A 431 -28.53 27.19 -22.43
C SER A 431 -27.44 27.44 -21.38
N ILE A 432 -26.94 26.39 -20.71
CA ILE A 432 -25.83 26.52 -19.76
C ILE A 432 -24.50 26.77 -20.51
N LEU A 433 -24.25 26.11 -21.64
CA LEU A 433 -23.06 26.37 -22.46
C LEU A 433 -22.98 27.82 -22.95
N ASP A 434 -24.11 28.42 -23.32
CA ASP A 434 -24.18 29.85 -23.66
C ASP A 434 -23.81 30.72 -22.46
N GLU A 435 -24.29 30.35 -21.26
CA GLU A 435 -23.96 31.03 -20.02
C GLU A 435 -22.47 30.92 -19.66
N VAL A 436 -21.85 29.74 -19.84
CA VAL A 436 -20.39 29.54 -19.62
C VAL A 436 -19.55 30.51 -20.46
N LEU A 437 -19.94 30.81 -21.70
CA LEU A 437 -19.21 31.74 -22.57
C LEU A 437 -19.27 33.20 -22.07
N LEU A 438 -20.22 33.55 -21.21
CA LEU A 438 -20.27 34.86 -20.55
C LEU A 438 -19.26 35.01 -19.41
N TYR A 439 -18.70 33.89 -18.93
CA TYR A 439 -17.73 33.84 -17.83
C TYR A 439 -16.35 33.45 -18.35
N THR A 440 -15.72 34.39 -19.06
CA THR A 440 -14.33 34.30 -19.50
C THR A 440 -13.51 35.47 -18.97
N ASN A 441 -12.20 35.26 -18.79
CA ASN A 441 -11.29 36.36 -18.47
C ASN A 441 -11.01 37.24 -19.71
N ARG A 442 -10.15 38.25 -19.57
CA ARG A 442 -9.79 39.16 -20.69
C ARG A 442 -9.08 38.47 -21.85
N ASP A 443 -8.48 37.30 -21.60
CA ASP A 443 -7.80 36.48 -22.61
C ASP A 443 -8.76 35.49 -23.29
N GLY A 444 -10.05 35.47 -22.91
CA GLY A 444 -11.04 34.52 -23.43
C GLY A 444 -10.97 33.12 -22.79
N ILE A 445 -10.28 32.99 -21.66
CA ILE A 445 -10.17 31.72 -20.91
C ILE A 445 -11.37 31.58 -19.97
N ILE A 446 -12.02 30.42 -20.00
CA ILE A 446 -13.18 30.10 -19.15
C ILE A 446 -12.82 30.22 -17.66
N LEU A 447 -13.69 30.87 -16.89
CA LEU A 447 -13.53 31.04 -15.44
C LEU A 447 -13.94 29.76 -14.69
N THR A 448 -13.53 29.68 -13.42
CA THR A 448 -13.93 28.58 -12.52
C THR A 448 -15.38 28.70 -12.04
N TYR A 449 -15.85 29.93 -11.82
CA TYR A 449 -17.14 30.21 -11.19
C TYR A 449 -18.07 30.96 -12.13
N PHE A 450 -19.39 30.75 -11.97
CA PHE A 450 -20.42 31.62 -12.54
C PHE A 450 -20.52 32.95 -11.74
N ASP A 451 -19.37 33.57 -11.46
CA ASP A 451 -19.25 34.83 -10.73
C ASP A 451 -18.06 35.66 -11.20
N ASN A 452 -18.33 36.73 -11.95
CA ASN A 452 -17.32 37.67 -12.44
C ASN A 452 -16.59 38.43 -11.34
N LYS A 453 -17.11 38.45 -10.10
CA LYS A 453 -16.39 39.02 -8.93
C LYS A 453 -15.29 38.09 -8.43
N ARG A 454 -15.25 36.84 -8.91
CA ARG A 454 -14.23 35.83 -8.60
C ARG A 454 -13.58 35.33 -9.88
N PRO A 455 -12.80 36.17 -10.60
CA PRO A 455 -12.18 35.82 -11.87
C PRO A 455 -10.99 34.88 -11.65
N ARG A 456 -11.29 33.62 -11.32
CA ARG A 456 -10.33 32.53 -11.17
C ARG A 456 -10.37 31.68 -12.42
N ILE A 457 -9.22 31.21 -12.86
CA ILE A 457 -9.07 30.24 -13.93
C ILE A 457 -8.30 29.05 -13.38
N ASP A 458 -8.61 27.86 -13.90
CA ASP A 458 -7.92 26.63 -13.54
C ASP A 458 -7.93 25.69 -14.77
N PRO A 459 -6.79 25.09 -15.15
CA PRO A 459 -6.71 24.29 -16.36
C PRO A 459 -7.52 22.98 -16.27
N ALA A 460 -7.66 22.36 -15.09
CA ALA A 460 -8.48 21.17 -14.91
C ALA A 460 -9.98 21.50 -15.10
N VAL A 461 -10.42 22.64 -14.54
CA VAL A 461 -11.79 23.16 -14.74
C VAL A 461 -12.04 23.43 -16.22
N CYS A 462 -11.08 24.06 -16.91
CA CYS A 462 -11.18 24.32 -18.35
C CYS A 462 -11.30 23.03 -19.16
N VAL A 463 -10.57 21.97 -18.81
CA VAL A 463 -10.69 20.66 -19.47
C VAL A 463 -12.10 20.08 -19.28
N ASN A 464 -12.67 20.15 -18.08
CA ASN A 464 -14.05 19.70 -17.85
C ASN A 464 -15.09 20.56 -18.59
N ALA A 465 -14.89 21.88 -18.64
CA ALA A 465 -15.73 22.76 -19.47
C ALA A 465 -15.65 22.36 -20.95
N LEU A 466 -14.45 22.11 -21.48
CA LEU A 466 -14.28 21.60 -22.85
C LEU A 466 -15.01 20.27 -23.03
N ARG A 467 -14.87 19.30 -22.12
CA ARG A 467 -15.63 18.02 -22.17
C ARG A 467 -17.12 18.26 -22.33
N PHE A 468 -17.67 19.26 -21.63
CA PHE A 468 -19.07 19.65 -21.75
C PHE A 468 -19.40 20.24 -23.14
N PHE A 469 -18.58 21.13 -23.69
CA PHE A 469 -18.75 21.62 -25.07
C PHE A 469 -18.68 20.50 -26.12
N TYR A 470 -17.70 19.60 -26.03
CA TYR A 470 -17.55 18.46 -26.95
C TYR A 470 -18.74 17.50 -26.87
N LYS A 471 -19.21 17.17 -25.66
CA LYS A 471 -20.34 16.25 -25.46
C LYS A 471 -21.61 16.68 -26.19
N TYR A 472 -21.84 17.99 -26.33
CA TYR A 472 -23.01 18.56 -26.98
C TYR A 472 -22.69 19.19 -28.35
N GLY A 473 -21.59 18.80 -29.00
CA GLY A 473 -21.27 19.19 -30.39
C GLY A 473 -21.08 20.69 -30.58
N ARG A 474 -20.49 21.36 -29.60
CA ARG A 474 -20.26 22.82 -29.57
C ARG A 474 -18.76 23.16 -29.50
N ASP A 475 -17.90 22.21 -29.82
CA ASP A 475 -16.45 22.32 -29.69
C ASP A 475 -15.79 23.18 -30.78
N ASP A 476 -16.45 23.40 -31.91
CA ASP A 476 -15.94 24.17 -33.05
C ASP A 476 -16.05 25.70 -32.87
N LEU A 477 -16.69 26.16 -31.80
CA LEU A 477 -16.85 27.59 -31.51
C LEU A 477 -15.51 28.30 -31.39
N SER A 478 -15.34 29.39 -32.15
CA SER A 478 -14.14 30.23 -32.11
C SER A 478 -13.86 30.81 -30.73
N ALA A 479 -14.90 31.07 -29.94
CA ALA A 479 -14.79 31.55 -28.56
C ALA A 479 -14.07 30.58 -27.62
N LEU A 480 -13.98 29.28 -27.96
CA LEU A 480 -13.26 28.28 -27.16
C LEU A 480 -11.76 28.22 -27.46
N GLN A 481 -11.31 28.80 -28.58
CA GLN A 481 -9.93 28.69 -29.03
C GLN A 481 -8.90 29.17 -28.00
N PRO A 482 -9.10 30.29 -27.26
CA PRO A 482 -8.16 30.69 -26.23
C PRO A 482 -8.05 29.66 -25.10
N THR A 483 -9.18 29.07 -24.68
CA THR A 483 -9.19 28.02 -23.65
C THR A 483 -8.50 26.74 -24.16
N LYS A 484 -8.82 26.29 -25.38
CA LYS A 484 -8.18 25.13 -26.03
C LYS A 484 -6.66 25.30 -26.14
N ALA A 485 -6.22 26.48 -26.59
CA ALA A 485 -4.81 26.82 -26.71
C ALA A 485 -4.11 26.79 -25.35
N TRP A 486 -4.71 27.41 -24.33
CA TRP A 486 -4.11 27.49 -23.00
C TRP A 486 -3.96 26.11 -22.34
N VAL A 487 -5.00 25.25 -22.34
CA VAL A 487 -4.86 23.90 -21.76
C VAL A 487 -3.86 23.03 -22.52
N SER A 488 -3.73 23.24 -23.84
CA SER A 488 -2.71 22.57 -24.66
C SER A 488 -1.30 23.04 -24.31
N ASP A 489 -1.12 24.34 -24.04
CA ASP A 489 0.16 24.89 -23.61
C ASP A 489 0.51 24.45 -22.17
N VAL A 490 -0.48 24.32 -21.27
CA VAL A 490 -0.28 23.72 -19.94
C VAL A 490 0.27 22.29 -20.05
N LEU A 491 -0.28 21.48 -20.96
CA LEU A 491 0.21 20.15 -21.26
C LEU A 491 1.64 20.19 -21.87
N PHE A 492 1.87 21.08 -22.82
CA PHE A 492 3.14 21.22 -23.53
C PHE A 492 4.31 21.65 -22.64
N TYR A 493 4.10 22.66 -21.80
CA TYR A 493 5.10 23.20 -20.89
C TYR A 493 5.17 22.48 -19.55
N ARG A 494 4.38 21.42 -19.33
CA ARG A 494 4.30 20.69 -18.06
C ARG A 494 3.89 21.59 -16.88
N ALA A 495 3.09 22.62 -17.15
CA ALA A 495 2.69 23.60 -16.14
C ALA A 495 1.74 23.02 -15.06
N TYR A 496 1.30 21.77 -15.23
CA TYR A 496 0.47 21.03 -14.28
C TYR A 496 1.27 20.27 -13.20
N LEU A 497 2.62 20.21 -13.28
CA LEU A 497 3.42 19.28 -12.47
C LEU A 497 3.20 19.42 -10.96
N ASP A 498 3.11 20.66 -10.47
CA ASP A 498 2.92 20.98 -9.05
C ASP A 498 1.44 21.10 -8.67
N GLY A 499 0.54 20.61 -9.53
CA GLY A 499 -0.90 20.79 -9.41
C GLY A 499 -1.35 22.20 -9.82
N THR A 500 -2.51 22.59 -9.32
CA THR A 500 -3.19 23.85 -9.57
C THR A 500 -3.70 24.44 -8.26
N TYR A 501 -4.36 25.60 -8.35
CA TYR A 501 -4.96 26.23 -7.18
C TYR A 501 -5.99 25.35 -6.46
N TYR A 502 -6.75 24.53 -7.20
CA TYR A 502 -7.78 23.64 -6.63
C TYR A 502 -7.39 22.15 -6.62
N TYR A 503 -6.37 21.74 -7.36
CA TYR A 503 -5.95 20.34 -7.47
C TYR A 503 -4.49 20.17 -7.06
N SER A 504 -4.20 19.51 -5.94
CA SER A 504 -2.81 19.38 -5.47
C SER A 504 -1.92 18.47 -6.33
N SER A 505 -2.48 17.79 -7.32
CA SER A 505 -1.76 16.82 -8.14
C SER A 505 -1.95 17.07 -9.63
N GLY A 506 -0.84 17.06 -10.37
CA GLY A 506 -0.84 17.10 -11.82
C GLY A 506 -1.50 15.87 -12.47
N ASP A 507 -1.61 14.75 -11.75
CA ASP A 507 -2.28 13.55 -12.27
C ASP A 507 -3.78 13.77 -12.49
N VAL A 508 -4.42 14.69 -11.75
CA VAL A 508 -5.84 15.05 -11.97
C VAL A 508 -6.02 15.75 -13.32
N PHE A 509 -5.13 16.69 -13.66
CA PHE A 509 -5.17 17.36 -14.95
C PHE A 509 -4.98 16.35 -16.09
N LEU A 510 -3.97 15.48 -16.00
CA LEU A 510 -3.69 14.46 -17.01
C LEU A 510 -4.83 13.46 -17.18
N TYR A 511 -5.46 13.06 -16.07
CA TYR A 511 -6.65 12.23 -16.08
C TYR A 511 -7.81 12.90 -16.80
N LEU A 512 -8.18 14.12 -16.43
CA LEU A 512 -9.27 14.83 -17.09
C LEU A 512 -8.99 15.05 -18.58
N PHE A 513 -7.73 15.34 -18.92
CA PHE A 513 -7.31 15.49 -20.31
C PHE A 513 -7.44 14.16 -21.08
N SER A 514 -7.07 13.02 -20.47
CA SER A 514 -7.28 11.70 -21.09
C SER A 514 -8.76 11.41 -21.30
N ARG A 515 -9.63 11.74 -20.34
CA ARG A 515 -11.08 11.59 -20.47
C ARG A 515 -11.64 12.42 -21.63
N LEU A 516 -11.15 13.65 -21.81
CA LEU A 516 -11.52 14.50 -22.94
C LEU A 516 -11.12 13.87 -24.27
N LEU A 517 -9.88 13.40 -24.38
CA LEU A 517 -9.37 12.81 -25.62
C LEU A 517 -10.03 11.47 -25.94
N SER A 518 -10.16 10.57 -24.96
CA SER A 518 -10.72 9.23 -25.17
C SER A 518 -12.18 9.26 -25.62
N ALA A 519 -12.93 10.28 -25.19
CA ALA A 519 -14.31 10.48 -25.60
C ALA A 519 -14.44 11.11 -27.00
N ASN A 520 -13.37 11.67 -27.56
CA ASN A 520 -13.39 12.45 -28.80
C ASN A 520 -12.19 12.14 -29.72
N PRO A 521 -11.99 10.88 -30.16
CA PRO A 521 -10.80 10.46 -30.92
C PRO A 521 -10.60 11.18 -32.26
N GLU A 522 -11.70 11.67 -32.87
CA GLU A 522 -11.66 12.37 -34.16
C GLU A 522 -11.61 13.90 -34.02
N SER A 523 -11.42 14.43 -32.81
CA SER A 523 -11.39 15.87 -32.58
C SER A 523 -10.07 16.53 -33.00
N ASP A 524 -10.13 17.84 -33.21
CA ASP A 524 -8.97 18.72 -33.41
C ASP A 524 -7.98 18.65 -32.23
N ILE A 525 -8.49 18.71 -31.01
CA ILE A 525 -7.68 18.64 -29.80
C ILE A 525 -7.03 17.27 -29.66
N TYR A 526 -7.72 16.18 -30.00
CA TYR A 526 -7.12 14.84 -30.02
C TYR A 526 -5.93 14.78 -30.98
N ARG A 527 -6.14 15.15 -32.25
CA ARG A 527 -5.08 15.10 -33.27
C ARG A 527 -3.85 15.92 -32.89
N SER A 528 -4.04 17.07 -32.24
CA SER A 528 -2.96 17.98 -31.89
C SER A 528 -2.24 17.63 -30.58
N THR A 529 -2.85 16.86 -29.67
CA THR A 529 -2.31 16.66 -28.31
C THR A 529 -2.19 15.20 -27.87
N CYS A 530 -2.74 14.22 -28.59
CA CYS A 530 -2.74 12.82 -28.14
C CYS A 530 -1.33 12.24 -27.97
N ALA A 531 -0.42 12.51 -28.90
CA ALA A 531 0.97 12.07 -28.82
C ALA A 531 1.70 12.72 -27.63
N LEU A 532 1.48 14.02 -27.44
CA LEU A 532 2.03 14.77 -26.33
C LEU A 532 1.50 14.27 -24.98
N LEU A 533 0.20 13.99 -24.86
CA LEU A 533 -0.37 13.43 -23.64
C LEU A 533 0.24 12.06 -23.31
N ARG A 534 0.48 11.21 -24.31
CA ARG A 534 1.16 9.93 -24.09
C ARG A 534 2.56 10.12 -23.51
N GLU A 535 3.34 11.05 -24.06
CA GLU A 535 4.67 11.39 -23.54
C GLU A 535 4.58 11.86 -22.07
N ARG A 536 3.64 12.77 -21.78
CA ARG A 536 3.42 13.28 -20.42
C ARG A 536 3.00 12.21 -19.42
N LEU A 537 2.16 11.25 -19.84
CA LEU A 537 1.78 10.12 -19.02
C LEU A 537 2.96 9.18 -18.78
N GLN A 538 3.76 8.87 -19.81
CA GLN A 538 4.96 8.04 -19.68
C GLN A 538 5.99 8.65 -18.70
N GLU A 539 6.18 9.97 -18.73
CA GLU A 539 7.04 10.68 -17.77
C GLU A 539 6.58 10.50 -16.32
N ARG A 540 5.27 10.33 -16.08
CA ARG A 540 4.70 10.20 -14.75
C ARG A 540 4.69 8.76 -14.22
N ILE A 541 4.78 7.74 -15.09
CA ILE A 541 4.76 6.33 -14.68
C ILE A 541 5.81 6.08 -13.60
N GLY A 542 5.39 5.49 -12.48
CA GLY A 542 6.29 5.16 -11.37
C GLY A 542 6.52 6.31 -10.38
N SER A 543 6.03 7.52 -10.63
CA SER A 543 6.08 8.62 -9.67
C SER A 543 5.34 8.25 -8.37
N PRO A 544 5.71 8.84 -7.22
CA PRO A 544 4.91 8.74 -6.00
C PRO A 544 3.47 9.20 -6.24
N GLY A 545 2.55 8.70 -5.42
CA GLY A 545 1.15 9.13 -5.44
C GLY A 545 0.30 8.34 -4.45
N ASP A 546 -0.76 8.97 -3.97
CA ASP A 546 -1.81 8.29 -3.20
C ASP A 546 -2.71 7.42 -4.10
N THR A 547 -3.75 6.80 -3.53
CA THR A 547 -4.68 5.95 -4.28
C THR A 547 -5.31 6.67 -5.48
N ILE A 548 -5.76 7.92 -5.32
CA ILE A 548 -6.43 8.68 -6.40
C ILE A 548 -5.42 8.96 -7.50
N GLU A 549 -4.22 9.43 -7.16
CA GLU A 549 -3.16 9.74 -8.13
C GLU A 549 -2.75 8.49 -8.93
N LEU A 550 -2.51 7.37 -8.23
CA LEU A 550 -2.16 6.10 -8.87
C LEU A 550 -3.28 5.59 -9.78
N ALA A 551 -4.52 5.57 -9.30
CA ALA A 551 -5.65 5.08 -10.08
C ALA A 551 -5.94 5.98 -11.29
N MET A 552 -5.92 7.29 -11.12
CA MET A 552 -6.08 8.27 -12.20
C MET A 552 -5.00 8.09 -13.27
N ARG A 553 -3.73 7.95 -12.85
CA ARG A 553 -2.62 7.75 -13.80
C ARG A 553 -2.73 6.43 -14.55
N VAL A 554 -3.13 5.34 -13.89
CA VAL A 554 -3.38 4.05 -14.54
C VAL A 554 -4.51 4.17 -15.55
N ILE A 555 -5.66 4.74 -15.16
CA ILE A 555 -6.80 4.95 -16.07
C ILE A 555 -6.40 5.80 -17.27
N ALA A 556 -5.68 6.91 -17.04
CA ALA A 556 -5.25 7.81 -18.09
C ALA A 556 -4.27 7.15 -19.07
N CYS A 557 -3.32 6.35 -18.56
CA CYS A 557 -2.45 5.53 -19.40
C CYS A 557 -3.28 4.57 -20.28
N LEU A 558 -4.21 3.85 -19.68
CA LEU A 558 -5.06 2.90 -20.39
C LEU A 558 -5.96 3.60 -21.42
N ASP A 559 -6.60 4.72 -21.10
CA ASP A 559 -7.38 5.52 -22.05
C ASP A 559 -6.53 5.94 -23.27
N MET A 560 -5.23 6.18 -23.08
CA MET A 560 -4.31 6.61 -24.14
C MET A 560 -3.54 5.47 -24.82
N GLY A 561 -3.82 4.21 -24.49
CA GLY A 561 -3.17 3.06 -25.12
C GLY A 561 -1.80 2.68 -24.53
N LEU A 562 -1.49 3.15 -23.32
CA LEU A 562 -0.24 2.86 -22.61
C LEU A 562 -0.45 1.80 -21.54
N GLU A 563 0.55 0.93 -21.36
CA GLU A 563 0.61 0.01 -20.21
C GLU A 563 1.26 0.72 -19.00
N ASN A 564 0.63 0.61 -17.83
CA ASN A 564 1.19 1.10 -16.56
C ASN A 564 1.17 0.01 -15.48
N ASN A 565 1.93 -1.06 -15.72
CA ASN A 565 2.06 -2.19 -14.79
C ASN A 565 2.83 -1.82 -13.50
N ILE A 566 3.52 -0.69 -13.47
CA ILE A 566 4.25 -0.22 -12.29
C ILE A 566 3.26 0.35 -11.27
N ASP A 567 2.45 1.31 -11.68
CA ASP A 567 1.51 1.95 -10.77
C ASP A 567 0.29 1.06 -10.50
N LEU A 568 -0.11 0.20 -11.45
CA LEU A 568 -1.12 -0.82 -11.20
C LEU A 568 -0.73 -1.74 -10.03
N ARG A 569 0.51 -2.24 -10.00
CA ARG A 569 0.98 -3.10 -8.89
C ARG A 569 1.03 -2.37 -7.56
N LYS A 570 1.41 -1.08 -7.56
CA LYS A 570 1.37 -0.25 -6.34
C LYS A 570 -0.07 -0.10 -5.86
N LEU A 571 -0.99 0.23 -6.77
CA LEU A 571 -2.41 0.39 -6.49
C LEU A 571 -3.02 -0.90 -5.92
N GLU A 572 -2.76 -2.06 -6.53
CA GLU A 572 -3.24 -3.35 -6.05
C GLU A 572 -2.69 -3.74 -4.67
N ALA A 573 -1.50 -3.27 -4.31
CA ALA A 573 -0.89 -3.49 -3.01
C ALA A 573 -1.46 -2.59 -1.90
N LEU A 574 -2.17 -1.51 -2.26
CA LEU A 574 -2.78 -0.58 -1.31
C LEU A 574 -4.15 -1.04 -0.79
N GLN A 575 -4.80 -2.06 -1.38
CA GLN A 575 -6.13 -2.49 -0.93
C GLN A 575 -6.09 -2.92 0.55
N GLU A 576 -6.97 -2.34 1.34
CA GLU A 576 -7.06 -2.60 2.78
C GLU A 576 -7.86 -3.88 3.07
N GLU A 577 -7.84 -4.33 4.32
CA GLU A 577 -8.50 -5.57 4.75
C GLU A 577 -10.02 -5.54 4.54
N ASP A 578 -10.66 -4.39 4.73
CA ASP A 578 -12.09 -4.23 4.50
C ASP A 578 -12.46 -4.22 3.00
N GLY A 579 -11.50 -4.30 2.09
CA GLY A 579 -11.69 -4.31 0.63
C GLY A 579 -11.69 -2.93 -0.01
N GLY A 580 -11.72 -1.85 0.77
CA GLY A 580 -11.55 -0.49 0.29
C GLY A 580 -10.09 -0.17 -0.01
N TRP A 581 -9.85 1.02 -0.55
CA TRP A 581 -8.52 1.59 -0.64
C TRP A 581 -8.36 2.77 0.32
N PRO A 582 -7.11 3.11 0.72
CA PRO A 582 -6.83 4.28 1.53
C PRO A 582 -7.32 5.56 0.84
N ILE A 583 -7.64 6.56 1.66
CA ILE A 583 -8.03 7.87 1.16
C ILE A 583 -6.97 8.45 0.20
N GLY A 584 -7.44 9.01 -0.92
CA GLY A 584 -6.65 9.88 -1.77
C GLY A 584 -7.22 11.30 -1.78
N TRP A 585 -6.39 12.27 -2.10
CA TRP A 585 -6.67 13.71 -2.01
C TRP A 585 -7.04 14.26 -3.40
N LEU A 586 -8.34 14.40 -3.65
CA LEU A 586 -8.85 14.80 -4.96
C LEU A 586 -8.60 16.28 -5.25
N CYS A 587 -8.87 17.15 -4.28
CA CYS A 587 -8.82 18.60 -4.46
C CYS A 587 -8.40 19.30 -3.16
N GLN A 588 -8.32 20.63 -3.20
CA GLN A 588 -8.02 21.45 -2.04
C GLN A 588 -8.82 22.76 -2.06
N THR A 589 -9.02 23.34 -0.88
CA THR A 589 -9.56 24.70 -0.80
C THR A 589 -8.52 25.69 -1.30
N GLY A 590 -8.97 26.81 -1.86
CA GLY A 590 -8.08 27.79 -2.47
C GLY A 590 -7.09 28.44 -1.50
N LYS A 591 -7.57 29.34 -0.63
CA LYS A 591 -6.72 30.30 0.09
C LYS A 591 -5.70 29.65 1.04
N ILE A 592 -6.04 28.50 1.62
CA ILE A 592 -5.22 27.81 2.63
C ILE A 592 -4.74 26.44 2.17
N SER A 593 -5.02 26.05 0.91
CA SER A 593 -4.63 24.74 0.35
C SER A 593 -5.01 23.56 1.25
N LEU A 594 -6.17 23.63 1.92
CA LEU A 594 -6.64 22.53 2.77
C LEU A 594 -7.09 21.38 1.87
N LYS A 595 -6.35 20.28 1.90
CA LYS A 595 -6.67 19.08 1.11
C LYS A 595 -8.01 18.47 1.50
N ILE A 596 -8.76 18.04 0.50
CA ILE A 596 -10.04 17.34 0.58
C ILE A 596 -9.89 16.02 -0.18
N GLY A 597 -10.08 14.92 0.52
CA GLY A 597 -9.94 13.58 -0.01
C GLY A 597 -11.22 12.77 0.15
N SER A 598 -11.35 11.69 -0.62
CA SER A 598 -12.49 10.79 -0.50
C SER A 598 -12.04 9.34 -0.66
N ARG A 599 -12.33 8.53 0.36
CA ARG A 599 -12.09 7.08 0.32
C ARG A 599 -13.01 6.38 -0.69
N GLY A 600 -14.22 6.89 -0.88
CA GLY A 600 -15.15 6.40 -1.89
C GLY A 600 -14.63 6.59 -3.30
N VAL A 601 -14.22 7.81 -3.64
CA VAL A 601 -13.61 8.12 -4.94
C VAL A 601 -12.35 7.30 -5.17
N ALA A 602 -11.47 7.22 -4.17
CA ALA A 602 -10.26 6.42 -4.21
C ALA A 602 -10.55 4.94 -4.53
N THR A 603 -11.51 4.34 -3.81
CA THR A 603 -11.91 2.94 -4.01
C THR A 603 -12.54 2.72 -5.40
N ALA A 604 -13.45 3.60 -5.84
CA ALA A 604 -14.10 3.45 -7.14
C ALA A 604 -13.13 3.62 -8.32
N LEU A 605 -12.21 4.58 -8.23
CA LEU A 605 -11.16 4.74 -9.23
C LEU A 605 -10.22 3.54 -9.23
N ALA A 606 -9.86 3.01 -8.06
CA ALA A 606 -8.99 1.82 -7.97
C ALA A 606 -9.64 0.59 -8.62
N VAL A 607 -10.91 0.34 -8.31
CA VAL A 607 -11.72 -0.72 -8.96
C VAL A 607 -11.73 -0.54 -10.48
N LYS A 608 -12.06 0.66 -10.96
CA LYS A 608 -12.09 0.96 -12.40
C LYS A 608 -10.73 0.76 -13.07
N ALA A 609 -9.65 1.21 -12.44
CA ALA A 609 -8.29 1.04 -12.95
C ALA A 609 -7.92 -0.43 -13.13
N ILE A 610 -8.20 -1.27 -12.13
CA ILE A 610 -7.92 -2.71 -12.16
C ILE A 610 -8.79 -3.40 -13.22
N GLU A 611 -10.08 -3.07 -13.30
CA GLU A 611 -10.97 -3.61 -14.33
C GLU A 611 -10.52 -3.25 -15.75
N MET A 612 -10.16 -1.99 -15.98
CA MET A 612 -9.68 -1.53 -17.28
C MET A 612 -8.38 -2.24 -17.67
N ALA A 613 -7.46 -2.43 -16.72
CA ALA A 613 -6.22 -3.16 -16.96
C ALA A 613 -6.50 -4.62 -17.34
N ARG A 614 -7.43 -5.29 -16.62
CA ARG A 614 -7.85 -6.67 -16.88
C ARG A 614 -8.54 -6.86 -18.23
N LYS A 615 -9.24 -5.84 -18.75
CA LYS A 615 -9.90 -5.89 -20.08
C LYS A 615 -8.93 -5.74 -21.25
N LYS A 616 -7.73 -5.20 -21.01
CA LYS A 616 -6.71 -4.98 -22.05
C LYS A 616 -5.70 -6.13 -22.16
N GLN A 617 -5.51 -6.87 -21.07
CA GLN A 617 -4.75 -8.13 -21.06
C GLN A 617 -5.57 -9.23 -21.69
#